data_AF-A0A7X0GLJ3-F1
#
_entry.id   AF-A0A7X0GLJ3-F1
#
_cell.length_a   1.000
_cell.length_b   1.000
_cell.length_c   1.000
_cell.angle_alpha   90.00
_cell.angle_beta   90.00
_cell.angle_gamma   90.00
#
_symmetry.space_group_name_H-M   'P 1'
#
loop_
_entity.id
_entity.type
_entity.pdbx_description
1 polymer ?
#
loop_
_entity_poly.entity_id
_entity_poly.type
_entity_poly.pdbx_seq_one_letter_code
_entity_poly.pdbx_strand_id
1 'polypeptide(L)'
;MAPFLAYEDKGPDTHRVPLVLVHGHPFDRTMWAPQLERFPGTRRVVAPDLRGYGASPTTPAVPDFSGFARDIEALLDELKVESFVLAGLSMGGQIVMDCYRLFPERVRGLVLADTFPAAETPEGVRTRDAMADRLLAEGMRGYADEVLERMVAPYASAEVKAHVHGMMTATAPEGAAAALRARARRPDYVLLLPRVCVPALVVVGADDTFTPVSDALALHAALPDAELHIVDGAAHMPNLERPEVFDAALEEFLARVDARQPSSAPPRL
;
A
#
# COMPACT_ATOMS: atom_id res chain seq x y z
N MET A 1 15.71 19.93 7.40
CA MET A 1 16.50 18.67 7.41
C MET A 1 16.04 17.88 6.19
N ALA A 2 16.77 16.90 5.69
CA ALA A 2 16.22 16.04 4.65
C ALA A 2 15.15 15.11 5.28
N PRO A 3 14.09 14.73 4.54
CA PRO A 3 13.12 13.76 5.04
C PRO A 3 13.81 12.45 5.42
N PHE A 4 13.31 11.80 6.46
CA PHE A 4 13.84 10.51 6.91
C PHE A 4 13.64 9.42 5.86
N LEU A 5 12.51 9.45 5.15
CA LEU A 5 12.21 8.52 4.06
C LEU A 5 12.78 9.02 2.74
N ALA A 6 13.29 8.09 1.92
CA ALA A 6 13.44 8.31 0.49
C ALA A 6 12.06 8.27 -0.18
N TYR A 7 11.85 9.05 -1.25
CA TYR A 7 10.57 9.16 -1.92
C TYR A 7 10.71 9.67 -3.36
N GLU A 8 9.68 9.41 -4.17
CA GLU A 8 9.37 10.22 -5.35
C GLU A 8 8.33 11.28 -4.99
N ASP A 9 8.47 12.49 -5.54
CA ASP A 9 7.46 13.54 -5.51
C ASP A 9 7.40 14.17 -6.91
N LYS A 10 6.35 13.82 -7.66
CA LYS A 10 6.22 14.14 -9.08
C LYS A 10 4.92 14.89 -9.35
N GLY A 11 4.93 15.63 -10.44
CA GLY A 11 3.74 16.33 -10.95
C GLY A 11 3.53 17.70 -10.31
N PRO A 12 2.61 18.49 -10.87
CA PRO A 12 2.37 19.86 -10.42
C PRO A 12 1.55 19.87 -9.12
N ASP A 13 1.77 20.91 -8.32
CA ASP A 13 0.80 21.32 -7.32
C ASP A 13 -0.42 21.92 -8.05
N THR A 14 -1.60 21.33 -7.86
CA THR A 14 -2.83 21.71 -8.57
C THR A 14 -4.00 21.73 -7.61
N HIS A 15 -5.18 22.12 -8.09
CA HIS A 15 -6.42 21.99 -7.31
C HIS A 15 -6.88 20.54 -7.11
N ARG A 16 -6.29 19.56 -7.82
CA ARG A 16 -6.62 18.14 -7.65
C ARG A 16 -5.97 17.60 -6.40
N VAL A 17 -6.66 16.69 -5.73
CA VAL A 17 -6.15 16.09 -4.49
C VAL A 17 -4.88 15.27 -4.81
N PRO A 18 -3.75 15.53 -4.10
CA PRO A 18 -2.53 14.74 -4.23
C PRO A 18 -2.77 13.25 -3.99
N LEU A 19 -2.02 12.41 -4.71
CA LEU A 19 -2.04 10.95 -4.57
C LEU A 19 -0.79 10.48 -3.83
N VAL A 20 -0.96 9.69 -2.78
CA VAL A 20 0.14 9.09 -2.02
C VAL A 20 0.09 7.58 -2.20
N LEU A 21 1.15 7.01 -2.76
CA LEU A 21 1.26 5.59 -3.12
C LEU A 21 2.16 4.85 -2.13
N VAL A 22 1.60 3.90 -1.37
CA VAL A 22 2.27 3.18 -0.29
C VAL A 22 2.51 1.73 -0.71
N HIS A 23 3.77 1.34 -0.81
CA HIS A 23 4.16 0.01 -1.26
C HIS A 23 3.94 -1.09 -0.20
N GLY A 24 3.94 -2.34 -0.65
CA GLY A 24 3.83 -3.55 0.18
C GLY A 24 5.18 -4.16 0.59
N HIS A 25 5.14 -5.36 1.17
CA HIS A 25 6.33 -6.14 1.53
C HIS A 25 6.59 -7.27 0.51
N PRO A 26 7.86 -7.55 0.14
CA PRO A 26 9.08 -6.82 0.44
C PRO A 26 9.50 -5.94 -0.75
N PHE A 27 8.72 -4.92 -1.08
CA PHE A 27 8.96 -4.10 -2.25
C PHE A 27 9.52 -2.73 -1.85
N ASP A 28 9.63 -1.85 -2.84
CA ASP A 28 9.93 -0.43 -2.66
C ASP A 28 8.96 0.40 -3.52
N ARG A 29 9.12 1.73 -3.53
CA ARG A 29 8.25 2.64 -4.28
C ARG A 29 8.16 2.33 -5.77
N THR A 30 9.15 1.65 -6.35
CA THR A 30 9.16 1.30 -7.78
C THR A 30 8.12 0.23 -8.13
N MET A 31 7.46 -0.40 -7.14
CA MET A 31 6.28 -1.21 -7.42
C MET A 31 5.15 -0.39 -8.03
N TRP A 32 5.16 0.93 -7.84
CA TRP A 32 4.21 1.88 -8.40
C TRP A 32 4.72 2.56 -9.67
N ALA A 33 5.76 2.02 -10.34
CA ALA A 33 6.38 2.66 -11.50
C ALA A 33 5.38 3.07 -12.60
N PRO A 34 4.42 2.22 -13.03
CA PRO A 34 3.43 2.64 -14.04
C PRO A 34 2.58 3.82 -13.56
N GLN A 35 2.14 3.81 -12.31
CA GLN A 35 1.33 4.89 -11.73
C GLN A 35 2.15 6.19 -11.55
N LEU A 36 3.43 6.06 -11.20
CA LEU A 36 4.39 7.17 -11.10
C LEU A 36 4.77 7.77 -12.47
N GLU A 37 4.42 7.11 -13.57
CA GLU A 37 4.53 7.66 -14.93
C GLU A 37 3.19 8.25 -15.39
N ARG A 38 2.07 7.57 -15.09
CA ARG A 38 0.74 7.90 -15.62
C ARG A 38 0.10 9.15 -15.00
N PHE A 39 0.20 9.32 -13.68
CA PHE A 39 -0.59 10.33 -12.94
C PHE A 39 0.06 11.71 -12.76
N PRO A 40 1.41 11.88 -12.75
CA PRO A 40 2.04 13.19 -12.57
C PRO A 40 1.65 14.26 -13.60
N GLY A 41 1.12 13.88 -14.77
CA GLY A 41 0.62 14.83 -15.75
C GLY A 41 -0.61 15.63 -15.29
N THR A 42 -1.29 15.21 -14.23
CA THR A 42 -2.57 15.84 -13.81
C THR A 42 -2.65 16.21 -12.33
N ARG A 43 -1.87 15.57 -11.45
CA ARG A 43 -1.86 15.82 -10.00
C ARG A 43 -0.47 15.57 -9.43
N ARG A 44 -0.22 16.07 -8.21
CA ARG A 44 0.97 15.70 -7.42
C ARG A 44 0.86 14.25 -6.97
N VAL A 45 1.94 13.49 -7.12
CA VAL A 45 2.04 12.07 -6.74
C VAL A 45 3.27 11.89 -5.86
N VAL A 46 3.08 11.37 -4.66
CA VAL A 46 4.15 11.07 -3.70
C VAL A 46 4.21 9.56 -3.49
N ALA A 47 5.39 8.97 -3.59
CA ALA A 47 5.59 7.55 -3.29
C ALA A 47 6.83 7.38 -2.41
N PRO A 48 6.67 7.20 -1.09
CA PRO A 48 7.79 6.91 -0.20
C PRO A 48 8.27 5.48 -0.34
N ASP A 49 9.57 5.27 -0.15
CA ASP A 49 10.08 4.01 0.38
C ASP A 49 9.79 3.98 1.88
N LEU A 50 9.07 2.98 2.34
CA LEU A 50 8.83 2.75 3.76
C LEU A 50 10.16 2.52 4.48
N ARG A 51 10.21 2.85 5.79
CA ARG A 51 11.39 2.57 6.62
C ARG A 51 11.88 1.13 6.44
N GLY A 52 13.19 0.95 6.25
CA GLY A 52 13.80 -0.36 6.02
C GLY A 52 13.60 -0.95 4.62
N TYR A 53 13.02 -0.22 3.68
CA TYR A 53 12.87 -0.63 2.28
C TYR A 53 13.51 0.38 1.32
N GLY A 54 13.78 -0.08 0.09
CA GLY A 54 14.34 0.75 -0.98
C GLY A 54 15.55 1.55 -0.53
N ALA A 55 15.50 2.86 -0.73
CA ALA A 55 16.54 3.80 -0.33
C ALA A 55 16.31 4.41 1.07
N SER A 56 15.24 4.06 1.76
CA SER A 56 14.98 4.50 3.14
C SER A 56 15.85 3.73 4.13
N PRO A 57 16.33 4.38 5.20
CA PRO A 57 17.26 3.76 6.15
C PRO A 57 16.60 2.58 6.90
N THR A 58 17.40 1.55 7.15
CA THR A 58 17.05 0.49 8.10
C THR A 58 17.23 1.01 9.52
N THR A 59 16.22 0.85 10.37
CA THR A 59 16.35 1.06 11.81
C THR A 59 16.36 -0.30 12.53
N PRO A 60 17.19 -0.49 13.57
CA PRO A 60 17.22 -1.76 14.31
C PRO A 60 15.87 -2.17 14.94
N ALA A 61 14.93 -1.22 15.05
CA ALA A 61 13.58 -1.46 15.53
C ALA A 61 12.54 -0.69 14.69
N VAL A 62 11.47 -1.39 14.31
CA VAL A 62 10.16 -0.80 14.04
C VAL A 62 9.34 -1.08 15.31
N PRO A 63 9.18 -0.10 16.22
CA PRO A 63 8.64 -0.38 17.56
C PRO A 63 7.18 -0.87 17.51
N ASP A 64 6.43 -0.43 16.52
CA ASP A 64 5.06 -0.85 16.25
C ASP A 64 4.71 -0.62 14.77
N PHE A 65 3.64 -1.27 14.29
CA PHE A 65 3.18 -1.13 12.90
C PHE A 65 2.76 0.31 12.55
N SER A 66 2.26 1.06 13.55
CA SER A 66 1.87 2.48 13.38
C SER A 66 3.07 3.40 13.13
N GLY A 67 4.30 2.91 13.28
CA GLY A 67 5.51 3.62 12.91
C GLY A 67 5.55 3.98 11.42
N PHE A 68 5.03 3.12 10.54
CA PHE A 68 4.96 3.40 9.10
C PHE A 68 4.02 4.58 8.80
N ALA A 69 2.84 4.59 9.41
CA ALA A 69 1.86 5.67 9.23
C ALA A 69 2.39 7.02 9.72
N ARG A 70 3.08 7.04 10.88
CA ARG A 70 3.70 8.25 11.42
C ARG A 70 4.84 8.80 10.56
N ASP A 71 5.63 7.93 9.92
CA ASP A 71 6.66 8.41 8.98
C ASP A 71 6.07 9.02 7.73
N ILE A 72 5.00 8.41 7.21
CA ILE A 72 4.26 8.97 6.07
C ILE A 72 3.69 10.33 6.47
N GLU A 73 3.07 10.44 7.64
CA GLU A 73 2.57 11.73 8.15
C GLU A 73 3.68 12.79 8.22
N ALA A 74 4.82 12.44 8.82
CA ALA A 74 5.96 13.36 8.95
C ALA A 74 6.54 13.77 7.58
N LEU A 75 6.61 12.85 6.63
CA LEU A 75 7.01 13.17 5.26
C LEU A 75 6.01 14.14 4.61
N LEU A 76 4.72 13.87 4.73
CA LEU A 76 3.67 14.71 4.13
C LEU A 76 3.61 16.10 4.77
N ASP A 77 3.91 16.23 6.06
CA ASP A 77 4.07 17.52 6.73
C ASP A 77 5.24 18.33 6.18
N GLU A 78 6.40 17.68 5.97
CA GLU A 78 7.57 18.32 5.38
C GLU A 78 7.31 18.77 3.93
N LEU A 79 6.59 17.93 3.17
CA LEU A 79 6.16 18.20 1.79
C LEU A 79 4.96 19.17 1.70
N LYS A 80 4.40 19.58 2.84
CA LYS A 80 3.21 20.46 2.97
C LYS A 80 1.98 19.92 2.24
N VAL A 81 1.79 18.60 2.28
CA VAL A 81 0.63 17.92 1.69
C VAL A 81 -0.43 17.76 2.79
N GLU A 82 -1.34 18.73 2.88
CA GLU A 82 -2.33 18.77 3.97
C GLU A 82 -3.48 17.77 3.80
N SER A 83 -3.88 17.49 2.55
CA SER A 83 -4.92 16.50 2.25
C SER A 83 -4.59 15.70 0.99
N PHE A 84 -4.99 14.44 0.96
CA PHE A 84 -4.51 13.49 -0.05
C PHE A 84 -5.43 12.26 -0.18
N VAL A 85 -5.33 11.58 -1.32
CA VAL A 85 -5.80 10.20 -1.51
C VAL A 85 -4.65 9.26 -1.13
N LEU A 86 -4.92 8.26 -0.30
CA LEU A 86 -3.97 7.20 0.01
C LEU A 86 -4.29 5.97 -0.82
N ALA A 87 -3.28 5.44 -1.51
CA ALA A 87 -3.36 4.13 -2.14
C ALA A 87 -2.32 3.21 -1.54
N GLY A 88 -2.76 2.02 -1.10
CA GLY A 88 -1.89 1.02 -0.52
C GLY A 88 -2.18 -0.36 -1.10
N LEU A 89 -1.12 -1.11 -1.38
CA LEU A 89 -1.21 -2.49 -1.86
C LEU A 89 -0.66 -3.46 -0.81
N SER A 90 -1.38 -4.55 -0.52
CA SER A 90 -0.94 -5.58 0.44
C SER A 90 -0.67 -5.01 1.82
N MET A 91 0.57 -5.12 2.33
CA MET A 91 0.98 -4.45 3.57
C MET A 91 0.79 -2.93 3.49
N GLY A 92 0.97 -2.31 2.32
CA GLY A 92 0.67 -0.90 2.09
C GLY A 92 -0.81 -0.59 2.32
N GLY A 93 -1.71 -1.50 1.93
CA GLY A 93 -3.15 -1.42 2.22
C GLY A 93 -3.45 -1.37 3.73
N GLN A 94 -2.72 -2.18 4.50
CA GLN A 94 -2.82 -2.19 5.97
C GLN A 94 -2.28 -0.91 6.59
N ILE A 95 -1.19 -0.36 6.03
CA ILE A 95 -0.61 0.91 6.47
C ILE A 95 -1.56 2.07 6.18
N VAL A 96 -2.21 2.13 4.99
CA VAL A 96 -3.14 3.24 4.68
C VAL A 96 -4.42 3.18 5.51
N MET A 97 -4.89 1.99 5.92
CA MET A 97 -5.94 1.87 6.93
C MET A 97 -5.48 2.43 8.28
N ASP A 98 -4.23 2.20 8.66
CA ASP A 98 -3.66 2.76 9.89
C ASP A 98 -3.48 4.28 9.83
N CYS A 99 -3.07 4.82 8.67
CA CYS A 99 -3.04 6.25 8.38
C CYS A 99 -4.44 6.87 8.57
N TYR A 100 -5.47 6.27 7.97
CA TYR A 100 -6.85 6.75 8.13
C TYR A 100 -7.31 6.69 9.59
N ARG A 101 -6.90 5.67 10.36
CA ARG A 101 -7.21 5.58 11.79
C ARG A 101 -6.56 6.70 12.60
N LEU A 102 -5.37 7.16 12.22
CA LEU A 102 -4.59 8.14 12.97
C LEU A 102 -4.90 9.59 12.60
N PHE A 103 -5.09 9.89 11.31
CA PHE A 103 -5.32 11.24 10.79
C PHE A 103 -6.43 11.26 9.70
N PRO A 104 -7.67 10.81 10.02
CA PRO A 104 -8.76 10.68 9.06
C PRO A 104 -9.13 12.00 8.36
N GLU A 105 -8.91 13.14 9.00
CA GLU A 105 -9.23 14.48 8.51
C GLU A 105 -8.39 14.92 7.31
N ARG A 106 -7.23 14.29 7.10
CA ARG A 106 -6.33 14.57 5.95
C ARG A 106 -6.66 13.70 4.74
N VAL A 107 -7.31 12.57 4.95
CA VAL A 107 -7.62 11.62 3.88
C VAL A 107 -8.86 12.09 3.11
N ARG A 108 -8.82 11.98 1.78
CA ARG A 108 -9.93 12.32 0.88
C ARG A 108 -10.45 11.13 0.09
N GLY A 109 -9.67 10.06 0.03
CA GLY A 109 -10.05 8.78 -0.56
C GLY A 109 -9.06 7.70 -0.15
N LEU A 110 -9.53 6.44 -0.13
CA LEU A 110 -8.74 5.26 0.20
C LEU A 110 -8.76 4.26 -0.95
N VAL A 111 -7.58 3.87 -1.45
CA VAL A 111 -7.43 2.76 -2.38
C VAL A 111 -6.80 1.59 -1.63
N LEU A 112 -7.52 0.48 -1.56
CA LEU A 112 -7.14 -0.75 -0.90
C LEU A 112 -6.96 -1.84 -1.95
N ALA A 113 -5.72 -2.05 -2.38
CA ALA A 113 -5.38 -3.05 -3.38
C ALA A 113 -4.82 -4.32 -2.70
N ASP A 114 -5.35 -5.49 -3.06
CA ASP A 114 -4.78 -6.81 -2.72
C ASP A 114 -4.42 -6.90 -1.23
N THR A 115 -5.37 -6.54 -0.37
CA THR A 115 -5.16 -6.36 1.07
C THR A 115 -6.34 -6.87 1.89
N PHE A 116 -6.20 -6.87 3.22
CA PHE A 116 -7.24 -7.31 4.16
C PHE A 116 -7.10 -6.62 5.53
N PRO A 117 -8.22 -6.46 6.27
CA PRO A 117 -8.28 -5.63 7.48
C PRO A 117 -8.00 -6.38 8.78
N ALA A 118 -8.27 -7.68 8.82
CA ALA A 118 -8.25 -8.48 10.05
C ALA A 118 -6.85 -8.52 10.67
N ALA A 119 -6.75 -8.58 12.00
CA ALA A 119 -5.48 -8.82 12.69
C ALA A 119 -4.93 -10.22 12.43
N GLU A 120 -3.69 -10.48 12.84
CA GLU A 120 -3.16 -11.85 12.78
C GLU A 120 -3.77 -12.79 13.80
N THR A 121 -3.90 -14.05 13.37
CA THR A 121 -4.12 -15.16 14.29
C THR A 121 -2.83 -15.47 15.08
N PRO A 122 -2.91 -16.11 16.25
CA PRO A 122 -1.71 -16.52 16.99
C PRO A 122 -0.75 -17.40 16.17
N GLU A 123 -1.28 -18.20 15.23
CA GLU A 123 -0.45 -18.96 14.28
C GLU A 123 0.19 -18.05 13.24
N GLY A 124 -0.57 -17.12 12.65
CA GLY A 124 -0.06 -16.12 11.72
C GLY A 124 1.06 -15.25 12.31
N VAL A 125 1.01 -14.96 13.62
CA VAL A 125 2.10 -14.31 14.36
C VAL A 125 3.36 -15.17 14.36
N ARG A 126 3.25 -16.43 14.78
CA ARG A 126 4.40 -17.36 14.82
C ARG A 126 5.03 -17.55 13.43
N THR A 127 4.21 -17.69 12.39
CA THR A 127 4.68 -17.83 11.01
C THR A 127 5.44 -16.60 10.54
N ARG A 128 4.99 -15.39 10.88
CA ARG A 128 5.68 -14.14 10.52
C ARG A 128 6.98 -13.96 11.29
N ASP A 129 6.99 -14.31 12.57
CA ASP A 129 8.22 -14.26 13.38
C ASP A 129 9.27 -15.26 12.87
N ALA A 130 8.86 -16.49 12.56
CA ALA A 130 9.75 -17.49 11.98
C ALA A 130 10.27 -17.06 10.61
N MET A 131 9.42 -16.46 9.76
CA MET A 131 9.86 -15.89 8.49
C MET A 131 10.87 -14.75 8.71
N ALA A 132 10.61 -13.84 9.66
CA ALA A 132 11.55 -12.77 9.98
C ALA A 132 12.91 -13.30 10.45
N ASP A 133 12.94 -14.34 11.28
CA ASP A 133 14.18 -15.01 11.71
C ASP A 133 14.91 -15.64 10.52
N ARG A 134 14.16 -16.27 9.61
CA ARG A 134 14.68 -16.89 8.39
C ARG A 134 15.30 -15.85 7.45
N LEU A 135 14.64 -14.72 7.22
CA LEU A 135 15.18 -13.65 6.37
C LEU A 135 16.51 -13.13 6.91
N LEU A 136 16.64 -12.96 8.23
CA LEU A 136 17.90 -12.55 8.87
C LEU A 136 19.01 -13.58 8.72
N ALA A 137 18.68 -14.87 8.72
CA ALA A 137 19.66 -15.95 8.62
C ALA A 137 20.08 -16.25 7.17
N GLU A 138 19.14 -16.18 6.22
CA GLU A 138 19.31 -16.67 4.85
C GLU A 138 19.41 -15.55 3.81
N GLY A 139 19.01 -14.32 4.17
CA GLY A 139 18.86 -13.20 3.25
C GLY A 139 17.59 -13.31 2.40
N MET A 140 17.39 -12.34 1.49
CA MET A 140 16.14 -12.21 0.73
C MET A 140 16.04 -13.10 -0.51
N ARG A 141 17.16 -13.57 -1.07
CA ARG A 141 17.16 -14.23 -2.40
C ARG A 141 16.36 -15.53 -2.42
N GLY A 142 16.62 -16.44 -1.46
CA GLY A 142 15.89 -17.70 -1.39
C GLY A 142 14.39 -17.48 -1.17
N TYR A 143 14.03 -16.54 -0.30
CA TYR A 143 12.62 -16.13 -0.11
C TYR A 143 12.01 -15.59 -1.40
N ALA A 144 12.72 -14.73 -2.13
CA ALA A 144 12.25 -14.17 -3.39
C ALA A 144 12.00 -15.25 -4.45
N ASP A 145 12.93 -16.19 -4.62
CA ASP A 145 12.81 -17.31 -5.55
C ASP A 145 11.58 -18.18 -5.22
N GLU A 146 11.30 -18.41 -3.93
CA GLU A 146 10.19 -19.26 -3.47
C GLU A 146 8.82 -18.63 -3.68
N VAL A 147 8.67 -17.32 -3.45
CA VAL A 147 7.35 -16.69 -3.42
C VAL A 147 7.01 -15.91 -4.70
N LEU A 148 7.95 -15.73 -5.63
CA LEU A 148 7.73 -14.97 -6.87
C LEU A 148 6.49 -15.44 -7.64
N GLU A 149 6.34 -16.75 -7.85
CA GLU A 149 5.22 -17.35 -8.60
C GLU A 149 3.88 -17.29 -7.85
N ARG A 150 3.87 -16.81 -6.59
CA ARG A 150 2.66 -16.45 -5.86
C ARG A 150 2.39 -14.94 -5.89
N MET A 151 3.43 -14.11 -6.05
CA MET A 151 3.33 -12.65 -6.08
C MET A 151 2.79 -12.15 -7.41
N VAL A 152 3.17 -12.79 -8.52
CA VAL A 152 2.71 -12.44 -9.86
C VAL A 152 2.18 -13.68 -10.55
N ALA A 153 1.23 -13.50 -11.46
CA ALA A 153 0.61 -14.61 -12.15
C ALA A 153 1.64 -15.40 -12.98
N PRO A 154 1.43 -16.70 -13.20
CA PRO A 154 2.32 -17.53 -14.01
C PRO A 154 2.54 -16.97 -15.43
N TYR A 155 1.54 -16.26 -15.96
CA TYR A 155 1.53 -15.63 -17.28
C TYR A 155 1.94 -14.14 -17.27
N ALA A 156 2.37 -13.59 -16.13
CA ALA A 156 2.96 -12.26 -16.08
C ALA A 156 4.20 -12.17 -16.99
N SER A 157 4.44 -10.99 -17.57
CA SER A 157 5.57 -10.80 -18.48
C SER A 157 6.91 -11.05 -17.78
N ALA A 158 7.93 -11.46 -18.54
CA ALA A 158 9.26 -11.66 -18.00
C ALA A 158 9.84 -10.38 -17.36
N GLU A 159 9.47 -9.21 -17.88
CA GLU A 159 9.84 -7.91 -17.33
C GLU A 159 9.21 -7.68 -15.95
N VAL A 160 7.90 -7.92 -15.80
CA VAL A 160 7.22 -7.79 -14.50
C VAL A 160 7.80 -8.77 -13.48
N LYS A 161 8.02 -10.03 -13.88
CA LYS A 161 8.65 -11.03 -13.00
C LYS A 161 10.05 -10.60 -12.56
N ALA A 162 10.87 -10.10 -13.49
CA ALA A 162 12.23 -9.63 -13.20
C ALA A 162 12.22 -8.39 -12.30
N HIS A 163 11.29 -7.45 -12.53
CA HIS A 163 11.14 -6.25 -11.70
C HIS A 163 10.75 -6.59 -10.26
N VAL A 164 9.71 -7.42 -10.10
CA VAL A 164 9.25 -7.87 -8.78
C VAL A 164 10.36 -8.64 -8.05
N HIS A 165 11.02 -9.58 -8.72
CA HIS A 165 12.15 -10.30 -8.15
C HIS A 165 13.31 -9.38 -7.77
N GLY A 166 13.61 -8.39 -8.61
CA GLY A 166 14.62 -7.36 -8.35
C GLY A 166 14.36 -6.61 -7.05
N MET A 167 13.14 -6.07 -6.86
CA MET A 167 12.74 -5.39 -5.62
C MET A 167 12.90 -6.29 -4.39
N MET A 168 12.41 -7.53 -4.49
CA MET A 168 12.45 -8.47 -3.37
C MET A 168 13.89 -8.83 -2.98
N THR A 169 14.75 -9.07 -3.95
CA THR A 169 16.16 -9.44 -3.70
C THR A 169 17.03 -8.27 -3.25
N ALA A 170 16.67 -7.04 -3.63
CA ALA A 170 17.36 -5.82 -3.22
C ALA A 170 16.99 -5.35 -1.80
N THR A 171 15.88 -5.84 -1.24
CA THR A 171 15.42 -5.45 0.10
C THR A 171 16.43 -5.87 1.17
N ALA A 172 16.69 -4.98 2.13
CA ALA A 172 17.51 -5.30 3.30
C ALA A 172 16.78 -6.31 4.21
N PRO A 173 17.37 -7.48 4.53
CA PRO A 173 16.73 -8.48 5.38
C PRO A 173 16.30 -7.94 6.75
N GLU A 174 17.06 -7.02 7.33
CA GLU A 174 16.76 -6.39 8.62
C GLU A 174 15.46 -5.58 8.57
N GLY A 175 15.28 -4.81 7.49
CA GLY A 175 14.07 -4.03 7.27
C GLY A 175 12.85 -4.93 7.02
N ALA A 176 13.01 -5.94 6.17
CA ALA A 176 11.98 -6.93 5.90
C ALA A 176 11.55 -7.69 7.17
N ALA A 177 12.51 -8.17 7.97
CA ALA A 177 12.24 -8.87 9.22
C ALA A 177 11.55 -7.97 10.25
N ALA A 178 12.01 -6.72 10.42
CA ALA A 178 11.39 -5.78 11.34
C ALA A 178 9.94 -5.45 10.93
N ALA A 179 9.69 -5.27 9.63
CA ALA A 179 8.35 -5.03 9.10
C ALA A 179 7.43 -6.25 9.30
N LEU A 180 7.90 -7.47 9.06
CA LEU A 180 7.12 -8.69 9.30
C LEU A 180 6.72 -8.83 10.78
N ARG A 181 7.65 -8.58 11.70
CA ARG A 181 7.37 -8.61 13.14
C ARG A 181 6.39 -7.52 13.56
N ALA A 182 6.53 -6.30 13.03
CA ALA A 182 5.58 -5.22 13.29
C ALA A 182 4.18 -5.57 12.74
N ARG A 183 4.10 -6.04 11.50
CA ARG A 183 2.86 -6.46 10.82
C ARG A 183 2.15 -7.59 11.56
N ALA A 184 2.90 -8.53 12.14
CA ALA A 184 2.35 -9.61 12.95
C ALA A 184 1.54 -9.09 14.14
N ARG A 185 1.88 -7.92 14.66
CA ARG A 185 1.32 -7.32 15.87
C ARG A 185 0.45 -6.09 15.58
N ARG A 186 0.08 -5.89 14.30
CA ARG A 186 -0.76 -4.75 13.89
C ARG A 186 -2.16 -4.82 14.52
N PRO A 187 -2.83 -3.67 14.71
CA PRO A 187 -4.24 -3.61 15.10
C PRO A 187 -5.18 -4.34 14.12
N ASP A 188 -6.38 -4.67 14.60
CA ASP A 188 -7.48 -5.10 13.75
C ASP A 188 -8.21 -3.88 13.16
N TYR A 189 -8.38 -3.84 11.84
CA TYR A 189 -9.05 -2.75 11.13
C TYR A 189 -10.50 -3.06 10.73
N VAL A 190 -11.04 -4.26 11.03
CA VAL A 190 -12.40 -4.65 10.63
C VAL A 190 -13.45 -3.66 11.16
N LEU A 191 -13.31 -3.22 12.42
CA LEU A 191 -14.24 -2.27 13.04
C LEU A 191 -14.03 -0.82 12.60
N LEU A 192 -12.93 -0.53 11.88
CA LEU A 192 -12.67 0.78 11.27
C LEU A 192 -13.49 0.96 10.00
N LEU A 193 -13.63 -0.09 9.17
CA LEU A 193 -14.20 0.00 7.83
C LEU A 193 -15.61 0.64 7.79
N PRO A 194 -16.57 0.28 8.67
CA PRO A 194 -17.89 0.91 8.66
C PRO A 194 -17.89 2.39 9.07
N ARG A 195 -16.76 2.90 9.56
CA ARG A 195 -16.56 4.29 10.01
C ARG A 195 -15.76 5.12 8.99
N VAL A 196 -15.41 4.54 7.85
CA VAL A 196 -14.77 5.27 6.75
C VAL A 196 -15.80 6.18 6.10
N CYS A 197 -15.54 7.48 6.11
CA CYS A 197 -16.45 8.54 5.63
C CYS A 197 -16.00 9.15 4.29
N VAL A 198 -14.92 8.62 3.70
CA VAL A 198 -14.40 9.03 2.39
C VAL A 198 -14.67 7.94 1.36
N PRO A 199 -14.76 8.29 0.06
CA PRO A 199 -14.80 7.29 -1.00
C PRO A 199 -13.66 6.28 -0.87
N ALA A 200 -13.95 5.02 -1.14
CA ALA A 200 -12.95 3.97 -1.21
C ALA A 200 -12.98 3.24 -2.56
N LEU A 201 -11.83 2.76 -2.99
CA LEU A 201 -11.66 1.86 -4.12
C LEU A 201 -10.99 0.59 -3.60
N VAL A 202 -11.65 -0.55 -3.78
CA VAL A 202 -11.08 -1.87 -3.51
C VAL A 202 -10.68 -2.47 -4.86
N VAL A 203 -9.42 -2.87 -5.00
CA VAL A 203 -8.90 -3.52 -6.21
C VAL A 203 -8.27 -4.85 -5.82
N VAL A 204 -8.46 -5.88 -6.62
CA VAL A 204 -7.85 -7.18 -6.39
C VAL A 204 -7.57 -7.89 -7.70
N GLY A 205 -6.43 -8.57 -7.82
CA GLY A 205 -6.21 -9.51 -8.93
C GLY A 205 -7.11 -10.75 -8.78
N ALA A 206 -7.72 -11.18 -9.89
CA ALA A 206 -8.62 -12.33 -9.89
C ALA A 206 -7.92 -13.63 -9.40
N ASP A 207 -6.61 -13.73 -9.62
CA ASP A 207 -5.79 -14.90 -9.30
C ASP A 207 -4.94 -14.71 -8.02
N ASP A 208 -5.21 -13.69 -7.21
CA ASP A 208 -4.49 -13.47 -5.96
C ASP A 208 -4.74 -14.61 -4.95
N THR A 209 -3.65 -15.23 -4.48
CA THR A 209 -3.68 -16.32 -3.50
C THR A 209 -3.24 -15.90 -2.09
N PHE A 210 -2.73 -14.69 -1.92
CA PHE A 210 -2.42 -14.09 -0.62
C PHE A 210 -3.64 -13.41 -0.02
N THR A 211 -4.36 -12.67 -0.85
CA THR A 211 -5.56 -11.91 -0.51
C THR A 211 -6.63 -12.19 -1.55
N PRO A 212 -7.26 -13.37 -1.49
CA PRO A 212 -8.21 -13.80 -2.51
C PRO A 212 -9.37 -12.83 -2.65
N VAL A 213 -10.08 -12.89 -3.78
CA VAL A 213 -11.26 -12.06 -4.10
C VAL A 213 -12.29 -11.99 -2.96
N SER A 214 -12.42 -13.05 -2.14
CA SER A 214 -13.28 -13.05 -0.96
C SER A 214 -12.92 -11.95 0.06
N ASP A 215 -11.64 -11.64 0.23
CA ASP A 215 -11.18 -10.58 1.14
C ASP A 215 -11.56 -9.19 0.58
N ALA A 216 -11.42 -9.00 -0.73
CA ALA A 216 -11.84 -7.77 -1.41
C ALA A 216 -13.36 -7.58 -1.36
N LEU A 217 -14.14 -8.66 -1.53
CA LEU A 217 -15.59 -8.64 -1.35
C LEU A 217 -15.98 -8.27 0.08
N ALA A 218 -15.27 -8.80 1.08
CA ALA A 218 -15.51 -8.47 2.49
C ALA A 218 -15.15 -7.00 2.80
N LEU A 219 -14.04 -6.48 2.27
CA LEU A 219 -13.67 -5.07 2.36
C LEU A 219 -14.76 -4.18 1.77
N HIS A 220 -15.15 -4.44 0.51
CA HIS A 220 -16.18 -3.67 -0.19
C HIS A 220 -17.51 -3.68 0.57
N ALA A 221 -17.94 -4.84 1.08
CA ALA A 221 -19.19 -4.96 1.83
C ALA A 221 -19.17 -4.20 3.17
N ALA A 222 -18.01 -4.01 3.78
CA ALA A 222 -17.86 -3.33 5.06
C ALA A 222 -17.69 -1.80 4.94
N LEU A 223 -17.32 -1.30 3.76
CA LEU A 223 -17.11 0.12 3.49
C LEU A 223 -18.42 0.79 3.04
N PRO A 224 -18.83 1.92 3.65
CA PRO A 224 -20.11 2.57 3.30
C PRO A 224 -20.19 3.12 1.88
N ASP A 225 -19.04 3.47 1.30
CA ASP A 225 -18.95 4.19 0.04
C ASP A 225 -17.75 3.69 -0.77
N ALA A 226 -17.82 2.45 -1.24
CA ALA A 226 -16.75 1.79 -1.97
C ALA A 226 -17.13 1.37 -3.39
N GLU A 227 -16.15 1.41 -4.29
CA GLU A 227 -16.16 0.71 -5.57
C GLU A 227 -15.27 -0.55 -5.45
N LEU A 228 -15.62 -1.63 -6.17
CA LEU A 228 -14.83 -2.85 -6.24
C LEU A 228 -14.46 -3.15 -7.69
N HIS A 229 -13.17 -3.34 -7.94
CA HIS A 229 -12.65 -3.78 -9.23
C HIS A 229 -11.85 -5.07 -9.07
N ILE A 230 -12.31 -6.13 -9.74
CA ILE A 230 -11.58 -7.40 -9.86
C ILE A 230 -10.85 -7.37 -11.19
N VAL A 231 -9.52 -7.52 -11.15
CA VAL A 231 -8.64 -7.41 -12.32
C VAL A 231 -8.37 -8.81 -12.86
N ASP A 232 -9.07 -9.16 -13.94
CA ASP A 232 -8.81 -10.40 -14.67
C ASP A 232 -7.37 -10.41 -15.22
N GLY A 233 -6.71 -11.55 -15.15
CA GLY A 233 -5.35 -11.68 -15.66
C GLY A 233 -4.30 -11.01 -14.78
N ALA A 234 -4.50 -10.99 -13.45
CA ALA A 234 -3.53 -10.52 -12.47
C ALA A 234 -3.63 -11.34 -11.17
N ALA A 235 -2.49 -11.51 -10.50
CA ALA A 235 -2.39 -12.06 -9.15
C ALA A 235 -2.23 -10.91 -8.13
N HIS A 236 -1.24 -10.97 -7.23
CA HIS A 236 -1.11 -10.06 -6.10
C HIS A 236 -0.62 -8.64 -6.48
N MET A 237 -0.23 -8.41 -7.73
CA MET A 237 0.35 -7.14 -8.19
C MET A 237 -0.39 -6.60 -9.42
N PRO A 238 -1.72 -6.40 -9.39
CA PRO A 238 -2.49 -5.97 -10.56
C PRO A 238 -2.02 -4.62 -11.12
N ASN A 239 -1.43 -3.77 -10.29
CA ASN A 239 -0.89 -2.47 -10.69
C ASN A 239 0.37 -2.58 -11.59
N LEU A 240 1.08 -3.72 -11.54
CA LEU A 240 2.21 -4.05 -12.41
C LEU A 240 1.84 -5.06 -13.51
N GLU A 241 0.98 -6.02 -13.19
CA GLU A 241 0.60 -7.09 -14.11
C GLU A 241 -0.36 -6.59 -15.21
N ARG A 242 -1.29 -5.70 -14.84
CA ARG A 242 -2.31 -5.11 -15.72
C ARG A 242 -2.45 -3.61 -15.46
N PRO A 243 -1.37 -2.83 -15.68
CA PRO A 243 -1.31 -1.42 -15.29
C PRO A 243 -2.41 -0.60 -15.96
N GLU A 244 -2.79 -0.89 -17.22
CA GLU A 244 -3.83 -0.13 -17.91
C GLU A 244 -5.21 -0.32 -17.28
N VAL A 245 -5.49 -1.52 -16.78
CA VAL A 245 -6.78 -1.83 -16.11
C VAL A 245 -6.80 -1.20 -14.72
N PHE A 246 -5.70 -1.34 -13.98
CA PHE A 246 -5.56 -0.72 -12.66
C PHE A 246 -5.65 0.81 -12.74
N ASP A 247 -4.94 1.41 -13.69
CA ASP A 247 -4.88 2.87 -13.87
C ASP A 247 -6.23 3.44 -14.31
N ALA A 248 -7.01 2.71 -15.12
CA ALA A 248 -8.35 3.15 -15.50
C ALA A 248 -9.29 3.21 -14.28
N ALA A 249 -9.28 2.18 -13.43
CA ALA A 249 -10.07 2.16 -12.18
C ALA A 249 -9.61 3.27 -11.22
N LEU A 250 -8.29 3.46 -11.08
CA LEU A 250 -7.74 4.51 -10.24
C LEU A 250 -8.07 5.91 -10.78
N GLU A 251 -8.01 6.14 -12.09
CA GLU A 251 -8.36 7.41 -12.71
C GLU A 251 -9.84 7.78 -12.50
N GLU A 252 -10.75 6.81 -12.69
CA GLU A 252 -12.19 6.99 -12.43
C GLU A 252 -12.45 7.34 -10.96
N PHE A 253 -11.85 6.57 -10.04
CA PHE A 253 -11.95 6.83 -8.60
C PHE A 253 -11.43 8.22 -8.23
N LEU A 254 -10.26 8.61 -8.75
CA LEU A 254 -9.67 9.91 -8.45
C LEU A 254 -10.52 11.06 -9.00
N ALA A 255 -11.12 10.91 -10.18
CA ALA A 255 -12.06 11.89 -10.72
C ALA A 255 -13.31 12.04 -9.84
N ARG A 256 -13.81 10.93 -9.30
CA ARG A 256 -14.93 10.92 -8.33
C ARG A 256 -14.57 11.62 -7.03
N VAL A 257 -13.35 11.43 -6.51
CA VAL A 257 -12.86 12.15 -5.32
C VAL A 257 -12.75 13.65 -5.60
N ASP A 258 -12.17 14.04 -6.74
CA ASP A 258 -12.02 15.46 -7.10
C ASP A 258 -13.38 16.16 -7.31
N ALA A 259 -14.41 15.44 -7.76
CA ALA A 259 -15.76 15.97 -7.93
C ALA A 259 -16.49 16.22 -6.60
N ARG A 260 -16.10 15.53 -5.52
CA ARG A 260 -16.63 15.79 -4.18
C ARG A 260 -15.88 16.96 -3.57
N GLN A 261 -16.40 18.17 -3.78
CA GLN A 261 -15.88 19.35 -3.09
C GLN A 261 -15.84 19.10 -1.57
N PRO A 262 -14.83 19.61 -0.85
CA PRO A 262 -14.76 19.44 0.59
C PRO A 262 -16.03 20.04 1.21
N SER A 263 -16.87 19.19 1.79
CA SER A 263 -17.94 19.63 2.68
C SER A 263 -17.28 20.43 3.80
N SER A 264 -17.64 21.71 3.91
CA SER A 264 -17.14 22.65 4.92
C SER A 264 -17.67 22.38 6.34
N ALA A 265 -18.14 21.16 6.62
CA ALA A 265 -18.72 20.80 7.90
C ALA A 265 -18.03 19.55 8.47
N PRO A 266 -17.35 19.66 9.63
CA PRO A 266 -16.90 18.47 10.34
C PRO A 266 -18.12 17.64 10.77
N PRO A 267 -18.00 16.29 10.82
CA PRO A 267 -19.03 15.46 11.41
C PRO A 267 -19.21 15.89 12.87
N ARG A 268 -20.44 16.27 13.23
CA ARG A 268 -20.80 16.44 14.63
C ARG A 268 -20.78 15.05 15.27
N LEU A 269 -19.84 14.84 16.18
CA LEU A 269 -19.89 13.75 17.16
C LEU A 269 -21.12 13.92 18.07
#